data_AF-A0A392RH44-F1
#
_entry.id   AF-A0A392RH44-F1
#
_cell.length_a   1.000
_cell.length_b   1.000
_cell.length_c   1.000
_cell.angle_alpha   90.00
_cell.angle_beta   90.00
_cell.angle_gamma   90.00
#
_symmetry.space_group_name_H-M   'P 1'
#
loop_
_entity.id
_entity.type
_entity.pdbx_description
1 polymer ?
#
loop_
_entity_poly.entity_id
_entity_poly.type
_entity_poly.pdbx_seq_one_letter_code
_entity_poly.pdbx_strand_id
1 'polypeptide(L)'
;MGYIAHNVSAIVGSGVAAKLVGTAGGLSALANMPANVQFIGEQIEIFHTIPPPFRMRACRLLAAKCTLAVRVDSIRGDPSGKTGQSLKQEIYEKIEK
;
A
#
# COMPACT_ATOMS: atom_id res chain seq x y z
N MET A 1 7.96 -11.37 15.49
CA MET A 1 8.97 -10.50 14.85
C MET A 1 8.24 -9.34 14.20
N GLY A 2 8.52 -8.12 14.65
CA GLY A 2 7.61 -6.96 14.59
C GLY A 2 7.23 -6.48 13.18
N TYR A 3 5.96 -6.61 12.84
CA TYR A 3 5.36 -5.83 11.76
C TYR A 3 5.10 -4.41 12.27
N ILE A 4 5.96 -3.46 11.88
CA ILE A 4 5.79 -2.04 12.22
C ILE A 4 4.69 -1.41 11.34
N ALA A 5 4.33 -2.06 10.22
CA ALA A 5 3.42 -1.52 9.21
C ALA A 5 2.08 -2.28 9.14
N HIS A 6 1.19 -2.03 10.10
CA HIS A 6 -0.12 -2.66 10.18
C HIS A 6 -1.06 -2.17 9.07
N ASN A 7 -1.04 -0.87 8.76
CA ASN A 7 -1.91 -0.30 7.72
C ASN A 7 -1.42 -0.67 6.32
N VAL A 8 -0.11 -0.65 6.09
CA VAL A 8 0.48 -1.06 4.79
C VAL A 8 0.19 -2.54 4.55
N SER A 9 0.41 -3.41 5.54
CA SER A 9 0.08 -4.84 5.42
C SER A 9 -1.40 -5.09 5.17
N ALA A 10 -2.30 -4.27 5.72
CA ALA A 10 -3.73 -4.41 5.46
C ALA A 10 -4.08 -4.14 3.98
N ILE A 11 -3.36 -3.24 3.31
CA ILE A 11 -3.59 -2.89 1.90
C ILE A 11 -2.94 -3.92 0.96
N VAL A 12 -1.63 -4.15 1.09
CA VAL A 12 -0.84 -4.93 0.13
C VAL A 12 -0.52 -6.36 0.57
N GLY A 13 -0.79 -6.69 1.84
CA GLY A 13 -0.38 -7.96 2.46
C GLY A 13 0.96 -7.84 3.18
N SER A 14 1.14 -8.65 4.22
CA SER A 14 2.32 -8.63 5.09
C SER A 14 3.62 -8.99 4.36
N GLY A 15 3.61 -10.03 3.51
CA GLY A 15 4.79 -10.42 2.72
C GLY A 15 5.24 -9.33 1.74
N VAL A 16 4.30 -8.74 1.02
CA VAL A 16 4.55 -7.64 0.08
C VAL A 16 5.00 -6.37 0.81
N ALA A 17 4.36 -6.04 1.93
CA ALA A 17 4.73 -4.88 2.73
C ALA A 17 6.17 -4.99 3.25
N ALA A 18 6.57 -6.15 3.78
CA ALA A 18 7.93 -6.38 4.25
C ALA A 18 8.95 -6.21 3.11
N LYS A 19 8.63 -6.74 1.91
CA LYS A 19 9.50 -6.61 0.73
C LYS A 19 9.59 -5.15 0.26
N LEU A 20 8.48 -4.42 0.20
CA LEU A 20 8.45 -2.99 -0.16
C LEU A 20 9.28 -2.14 0.81
N VAL A 21 9.08 -2.35 2.11
CA VAL A 21 9.83 -1.63 3.16
C VAL A 21 11.31 -1.97 3.10
N GLY A 22 11.66 -3.24 2.87
CA GLY A 22 13.04 -3.68 2.70
C GLY A 22 13.71 -3.03 1.48
N THR A 23 13.05 -3.06 0.32
CA THR A 23 13.59 -2.47 -0.92
C THR A 23 13.66 -0.95 -0.85
N ALA A 24 12.72 -0.29 -0.16
CA ALA A 24 12.73 1.16 0.02
C ALA A 24 13.75 1.64 1.07
N GLY A 25 14.33 0.75 1.88
CA GLY A 25 15.25 1.11 2.95
C GLY A 25 14.59 1.59 4.24
N GLY A 26 13.31 1.23 4.46
CA GLY A 26 12.56 1.52 5.69
C GLY A 26 11.23 2.25 5.46
N LEU A 27 10.43 2.31 6.53
CA LEU A 27 9.10 2.95 6.49
C LEU A 27 9.17 4.44 6.16
N SER A 28 10.12 5.17 6.76
CA SER A 28 10.30 6.61 6.54
C SER A 28 10.73 6.94 5.12
N ALA A 29 11.58 6.11 4.52
CA ALA A 29 12.01 6.26 3.13
C ALA A 29 10.85 5.97 2.17
N LEU A 30 10.07 4.92 2.44
CA LEU A 30 8.86 4.59 1.68
C LEU A 30 7.77 5.67 1.82
N ALA A 31 7.66 6.32 2.98
CA ALA A 31 6.71 7.42 3.23
C ALA A 31 7.07 8.71 2.46
N ASN A 32 8.37 8.96 2.27
CA ASN A 32 8.88 10.11 1.53
C ASN A 32 9.05 9.84 0.04
N MET A 33 8.98 8.57 -0.39
CA MET A 33 8.98 8.24 -1.80
C MET A 33 7.69 8.73 -2.47
N PRO A 34 7.79 9.36 -3.65
CA PRO A 34 6.62 9.68 -4.45
C PRO A 34 5.91 8.38 -4.85
N ALA A 35 4.59 8.45 -5.06
CA ALA A 35 3.72 7.34 -5.44
C ALA A 35 4.16 6.70 -6.78
N ASN A 36 5.21 5.88 -6.73
CA ASN A 36 5.86 5.34 -7.91
C ASN A 36 5.13 4.07 -8.34
N VAL A 37 4.27 4.24 -9.35
CA VAL A 37 3.32 3.23 -9.83
C VAL A 37 4.03 1.94 -10.26
N GLN A 38 5.22 2.02 -10.86
CA GLN A 38 6.02 0.84 -11.23
C GLN A 38 6.52 0.08 -9.99
N PHE A 39 7.10 0.80 -9.03
CA PHE A 39 7.64 0.19 -7.81
C PHE A 39 6.56 -0.52 -6.99
N ILE A 40 5.38 0.11 -6.88
CA ILE A 40 4.25 -0.42 -6.13
C ILE A 40 3.51 -1.49 -6.94
N GLY A 41 3.36 -1.31 -8.25
CA GLY A 41 2.67 -2.25 -9.14
C GLY A 41 3.38 -3.59 -9.28
N GLU A 42 4.71 -3.61 -9.27
CA GLU A 42 5.49 -4.84 -9.45
C GLU A 42 5.45 -5.76 -8.22
N GLN A 43 5.25 -5.19 -7.02
CA GLN A 43 5.22 -5.97 -5.78
C GLN A 43 3.81 -6.43 -5.39
N ILE A 44 2.76 -5.85 -5.98
CA ILE A 44 1.37 -6.07 -5.57
C ILE A 44 0.70 -7.14 -6.43
N GLU A 45 0.44 -8.30 -5.83
CA GLU A 45 -0.27 -9.42 -6.47
C GLU A 45 -1.73 -9.09 -6.87
N ILE A 46 -2.32 -8.02 -6.31
CA ILE A 46 -3.66 -7.53 -6.70
C ILE A 46 -3.71 -7.13 -8.20
N PHE A 47 -2.57 -6.94 -8.87
CA PHE A 47 -2.52 -6.75 -10.32
C PHE A 47 -3.09 -7.91 -11.12
N HIS A 48 -3.05 -9.13 -10.58
CA HIS A 48 -3.60 -10.31 -11.23
C HIS A 48 -5.13 -10.37 -11.15
N THR A 49 -5.73 -9.77 -10.12
CA THR A 49 -7.19 -9.72 -9.96
C THR A 49 -7.84 -8.53 -10.66
N ILE A 50 -7.07 -7.49 -11.02
CA ILE A 50 -7.60 -6.28 -11.67
C ILE A 50 -7.50 -6.38 -13.21
N PRO A 51 -8.60 -6.10 -13.95
CA PRO A 51 -8.58 -6.14 -15.42
C PRO A 51 -7.57 -5.12 -16.01
N PRO A 52 -6.88 -5.44 -17.12
CA PRO A 52 -5.89 -4.58 -17.77
C PRO A 52 -6.27 -3.10 -17.93
N PRO A 53 -7.51 -2.72 -18.34
CA PRO A 53 -7.87 -1.31 -18.50
C PRO A 53 -7.91 -0.52 -17.18
N PHE A 54 -8.14 -1.18 -16.04
CA PHE A 54 -8.22 -0.53 -14.74
C PHE A 54 -6.90 -0.53 -13.97
N ARG A 55 -5.91 -1.33 -14.40
CA ARG A 55 -4.63 -1.48 -13.69
C ARG A 55 -3.90 -0.16 -13.47
N MET A 56 -3.79 0.70 -14.48
CA MET A 56 -3.09 1.99 -14.34
C MET A 56 -3.76 2.93 -13.34
N ARG A 57 -5.10 2.99 -13.36
CA ARG A 57 -5.88 3.83 -12.45
C ARG A 57 -5.84 3.29 -11.02
N ALA A 58 -6.04 1.97 -10.87
CA ALA A 58 -5.91 1.27 -9.62
C ALA A 58 -4.53 1.49 -9.02
N CYS A 59 -3.46 1.29 -9.79
CA CYS A 59 -2.09 1.39 -9.32
C CYS A 59 -1.73 2.81 -8.85
N ARG A 60 -2.25 3.86 -9.50
CA ARG A 60 -2.12 5.24 -9.01
C ARG A 60 -2.85 5.48 -7.70
N LEU A 61 -4.09 5.03 -7.59
CA LEU A 61 -4.88 5.14 -6.36
C LEU A 61 -4.21 4.38 -5.21
N LEU A 62 -3.77 3.17 -5.49
CA LEU A 62 -3.12 2.29 -4.55
C LEU A 62 -1.77 2.85 -4.11
N ALA A 63 -0.97 3.38 -5.04
CA ALA A 63 0.28 4.05 -4.70
C ALA A 63 0.06 5.24 -3.76
N ALA A 64 -0.90 6.12 -4.07
CA ALA A 64 -1.22 7.26 -3.22
C ALA A 64 -1.71 6.84 -1.83
N LYS A 65 -2.64 5.88 -1.76
CA LYS A 65 -3.22 5.37 -0.51
C LYS A 65 -2.20 4.58 0.31
N CYS A 66 -1.30 3.85 -0.34
CA CYS A 66 -0.21 3.13 0.30
C CYS A 66 0.77 4.12 0.94
N THR A 67 1.22 5.16 0.23
CA THR A 67 2.08 6.21 0.82
C THR A 67 1.42 6.86 2.04
N LEU A 68 0.10 7.10 2.01
CA LEU A 68 -0.63 7.61 3.17
C LEU A 68 -0.61 6.62 4.35
N ALA A 69 -0.88 5.33 4.09
CA ALA A 69 -0.81 4.28 5.11
C ALA A 69 0.59 4.16 5.73
N VAL A 70 1.65 4.21 4.92
CA VAL A 70 3.05 4.18 5.37
C VAL A 70 3.37 5.38 6.25
N ARG A 71 2.85 6.58 5.92
CA ARG A 71 3.02 7.79 6.73
C ARG A 71 2.29 7.67 8.07
N VAL A 72 1.07 7.13 8.07
CA VAL A 72 0.31 6.89 9.30
C VAL A 72 1.05 5.88 10.19
N ASP A 73 1.59 4.81 9.59
CA ASP A 73 2.37 3.80 10.31
C ASP A 73 3.70 4.37 10.85
N SER A 74 4.37 5.25 10.11
CA SER A 74 5.62 5.89 10.56
C SER A 74 5.42 6.89 11.70
N ILE A 75 4.30 7.61 11.72
CA ILE A 75 4.08 8.73 12.65
C ILE A 75 3.30 8.29 13.89
N ARG A 76 2.23 7.51 13.70
CA ARG A 76 1.23 7.24 14.74
C ARG A 76 1.18 5.79 15.20
N GLY A 77 1.72 4.85 14.41
CA GLY A 77 1.71 3.41 14.70
C GLY A 77 0.32 2.95 15.15
N ASP A 78 -0.62 2.77 14.21
CA ASP A 78 -1.96 2.25 14.54
C ASP A 78 -1.93 0.71 14.55
N PRO A 79 -1.90 0.05 15.72
CA PRO A 79 -1.79 -1.41 15.80
C PRO A 79 -3.06 -2.13 15.33
N SER A 80 -4.18 -1.42 15.17
CA SER A 80 -5.44 -2.02 14.73
C SER A 80 -5.53 -2.20 13.21
N GLY A 81 -4.69 -1.52 12.42
CA GLY A 81 -4.75 -1.60 10.95
C GLY A 81 -6.07 -1.09 10.35
N LYS A 82 -6.94 -0.44 11.15
CA LYS A 82 -8.27 0.03 10.73
C LYS A 82 -8.17 1.05 9.61
N THR A 83 -7.19 1.95 9.70
CA THR A 83 -6.92 2.94 8.65
C THR A 83 -6.57 2.24 7.34
N GLY A 84 -5.70 1.24 7.36
CA GLY A 84 -5.34 0.45 6.18
C GLY A 84 -6.52 -0.32 5.57
N GLN A 85 -7.41 -0.87 6.40
CA GLN A 85 -8.63 -1.53 5.94
C GLN A 85 -9.60 -0.56 5.26
N SER A 86 -9.81 0.63 5.85
CA SER A 86 -10.65 1.67 5.25
C SER A 86 -10.07 2.17 3.92
N LEU A 87 -8.75 2.40 3.86
CA LEU A 87 -8.08 2.81 2.63
C LEU A 87 -8.20 1.73 1.54
N LYS A 88 -8.10 0.45 1.93
CA LYS A 88 -8.31 -0.69 1.02
C LYS A 88 -9.73 -0.69 0.47
N GLN A 89 -10.75 -0.53 1.31
CA GLN A 89 -12.15 -0.45 0.87
C GLN A 89 -12.36 0.68 -0.15
N GLU A 90 -11.85 1.89 0.13
CA GLU A 90 -11.94 3.01 -0.82
C GLU A 90 -11.28 2.72 -2.18
N ILE A 91 -10.19 1.94 -2.18
CA ILE A 91 -9.54 1.52 -3.42
C ILE A 91 -10.45 0.57 -4.20
N TYR A 92 -11.02 -0.44 -3.55
CA TYR A 92 -11.95 -1.38 -4.20
C TYR A 92 -13.19 -0.66 -4.76
N GLU A 93 -13.81 0.21 -3.97
CA GLU A 93 -14.98 0.99 -4.41
C GLU A 93 -14.68 1.88 -5.63
N LYS A 94 -13.46 2.40 -5.76
CA LYS A 94 -13.03 3.21 -6.92
C LYS A 94 -12.57 2.40 -8.11
N ILE A 95 -12.29 1.11 -7.94
CA ILE A 95 -11.93 0.21 -9.05
C ILE A 95 -13.21 -0.41 -9.63
N GLU A 96 -14.23 -0.65 -8.81
CA GLU A 96 -15.54 -1.15 -9.24
C GLU A 96 -16.44 -0.05 -9.86
N LYS A 97 -16.12 1.23 -9.63
CA LYS A 97 -16.77 2.41 -10.27
C LYS A 97 -16.02 2.90 -11.51
#